data_AF-A0A6M7W8Y3-F1
#
_entry.id   AF-A0A6M7W8Y3-F1
#
_cell.length_a   1.000
_cell.length_b   1.000
_cell.length_c   1.000
_cell.angle_alpha   90.00
_cell.angle_beta   90.00
_cell.angle_gamma   90.00
#
_symmetry.space_group_name_H-M   'P 1'
#
loop_
_entity.id
_entity.type
_entity.pdbx_description
1 polymer ?
#
loop_
_entity_poly.entity_id
_entity_poly.type
_entity_poly.pdbx_seq_one_letter_code
_entity_poly.pdbx_strand_id
1 'polypeptide(L)'
;MRRGRLLFSALVVLAASQASAAGIDLSKPYGNKSGCINKNGQQVYAEDMLLLTSEAFVTVASACTFTEKKVQADGSLAVKASCQAEGEEGETPGQFTIRKSAKNAKRLVIADEDGNVMGEVSRCK
;
A
#
# COMPACT_ATOMS: atom_id res chain seq x y z
N MET A 1 2.32 -54.97 -47.02
CA MET A 1 3.33 -54.69 -45.97
C MET A 1 2.98 -53.34 -45.32
N ARG A 2 2.87 -53.30 -43.99
CA ARG A 2 2.30 -52.20 -43.20
C ARG A 2 3.20 -50.95 -43.21
N ARG A 3 2.66 -49.79 -43.62
CA ARG A 3 3.26 -48.47 -43.40
C ARG A 3 2.90 -48.00 -41.99
N GLY A 4 3.83 -48.11 -41.04
CA GLY A 4 3.68 -47.54 -39.70
C GLY A 4 3.81 -46.02 -39.75
N ARG A 5 2.78 -45.29 -39.34
CA ARG A 5 2.83 -43.84 -39.12
C ARG A 5 3.25 -43.59 -37.67
N LEU A 6 4.46 -43.07 -37.47
CA LEU A 6 4.90 -42.53 -36.19
C LEU A 6 4.19 -41.19 -35.95
N LEU A 7 3.40 -41.10 -34.87
CA LEU A 7 2.78 -39.86 -34.41
C LEU A 7 3.68 -39.26 -33.31
N PHE A 8 4.42 -38.21 -33.66
CA PHE A 8 5.12 -37.36 -32.69
C PHE A 8 4.09 -36.46 -31.98
N SER A 9 3.84 -36.73 -30.69
CA SER A 9 3.07 -35.81 -29.83
C SER A 9 4.03 -34.78 -29.25
N ALA A 10 3.94 -33.53 -29.71
CA ALA A 10 4.70 -32.42 -29.14
C ALA A 10 4.01 -31.92 -27.86
N LEU A 11 4.66 -32.12 -26.71
CA LEU A 11 4.26 -31.49 -25.44
C LEU A 11 4.66 -30.00 -25.49
N VAL A 12 3.69 -29.11 -25.60
CA VAL A 12 3.90 -27.66 -25.43
C VAL A 12 3.84 -27.36 -23.93
N VAL A 13 5.00 -27.12 -23.31
CA VAL A 13 5.08 -26.64 -21.94
C VAL A 13 4.84 -25.13 -21.95
N LEU A 14 3.66 -24.68 -21.51
CA LEU A 14 3.41 -23.27 -21.26
C LEU A 14 4.18 -22.85 -19.99
N ALA A 15 5.33 -22.21 -20.18
CA ALA A 15 6.01 -21.52 -19.09
C ALA A 15 5.17 -20.30 -18.69
N ALA A 16 4.39 -20.42 -17.62
CA ALA A 16 3.69 -19.29 -17.01
C ALA A 16 4.74 -18.34 -16.41
N SER A 17 4.96 -17.19 -17.06
CA SER A 17 5.82 -16.14 -16.54
C SER A 17 5.13 -15.52 -15.33
N GLN A 18 5.64 -15.78 -14.12
CA GLN A 18 5.17 -15.11 -12.91
C GLN A 18 5.65 -13.65 -12.96
N ALA A 19 4.81 -12.76 -13.45
CA ALA A 19 5.07 -11.32 -13.39
C ALA A 19 4.85 -10.86 -11.94
N SER A 20 5.93 -10.69 -11.18
CA SER A 20 5.86 -10.06 -9.85
C SER A 20 5.52 -8.58 -10.03
N ALA A 21 4.47 -8.11 -9.35
CA ALA A 21 4.13 -6.69 -9.36
C ALA A 21 5.19 -5.89 -8.58
N ALA A 22 5.69 -4.81 -9.17
CA ALA A 22 6.58 -3.89 -8.47
C ALA A 22 5.85 -3.30 -7.25
N GLY A 23 6.51 -3.31 -6.09
CA GLY A 23 5.97 -2.77 -4.85
C GLY A 23 5.72 -1.26 -4.90
N ILE A 24 5.10 -0.75 -3.83
CA ILE A 24 4.78 0.68 -3.71
C ILE A 24 6.02 1.47 -3.31
N ASP A 25 6.33 2.51 -4.08
CA ASP A 25 7.38 3.46 -3.76
C ASP A 25 6.85 4.61 -2.88
N LEU A 26 7.34 4.65 -1.64
CA LEU A 26 7.06 5.69 -0.66
C LEU A 26 8.24 6.66 -0.46
N SER A 27 9.19 6.73 -1.39
CA SER A 27 10.30 7.71 -1.38
C SER A 27 9.84 9.17 -1.37
N LYS A 28 8.56 9.41 -1.71
CA LYS A 28 7.89 10.71 -1.59
C LYS A 28 6.64 10.55 -0.72
N PRO A 29 6.26 11.58 0.04
CA PRO A 29 5.03 11.57 0.82
C PRO A 29 3.81 11.59 -0.11
N TYR A 30 2.74 10.97 0.35
CA TYR A 30 1.41 10.98 -0.25
C TYR A 30 0.43 11.52 0.78
N GLY A 31 -0.55 12.30 0.36
CA GLY A 31 -1.59 12.78 1.26
C GLY A 31 -2.83 13.23 0.52
N ASN A 32 -3.86 13.57 1.29
CA ASN A 32 -4.90 14.46 0.80
C ASN A 32 -4.39 15.91 0.82
N LYS A 33 -5.27 16.87 0.51
CA LYS A 33 -4.89 18.29 0.45
C LYS A 33 -4.26 18.75 1.77
N SER A 34 -4.91 18.45 2.89
CA SER A 34 -4.48 18.84 4.23
C SER A 34 -3.19 18.14 4.66
N GLY A 35 -3.09 16.82 4.45
CA GLY A 35 -1.89 16.05 4.78
C GLY A 35 -0.66 16.52 4.01
N CYS A 36 -0.82 16.88 2.72
CA CYS A 36 0.31 17.42 1.95
C CYS A 36 0.76 18.81 2.39
N ILE A 37 -0.12 19.63 2.99
CA ILE A 37 0.28 20.90 3.62
C ILE A 37 1.11 20.61 4.87
N ASN A 38 0.69 19.62 5.66
CA ASN A 38 1.33 19.23 6.93
C ASN A 38 2.52 18.26 6.80
N LYS A 39 2.97 17.96 5.57
CA LYS A 39 4.03 16.95 5.32
C LYS A 39 5.37 17.23 6.01
N ASN A 40 5.62 18.50 6.37
CA ASN A 40 6.85 18.97 7.01
C ASN A 40 6.60 19.41 8.47
N GLY A 41 5.54 18.91 9.09
CA GLY A 41 5.06 19.34 10.41
C GLY A 41 3.71 20.05 10.32
N GLN A 42 3.04 20.19 11.46
CA GLN A 42 1.70 20.77 11.54
C GLN A 42 1.72 22.26 11.17
N GLN A 43 1.07 22.60 10.07
CA GLN A 43 0.86 23.97 9.60
C GLN A 43 -0.62 24.36 9.66
N VAL A 44 -1.51 23.40 9.39
CA VAL A 44 -2.97 23.59 9.43
C VAL A 44 -3.63 22.43 10.18
N TYR A 45 -4.62 22.74 11.00
CA TYR A 45 -5.51 21.71 11.55
C TYR A 45 -6.62 21.41 10.53
N ALA A 46 -6.90 20.13 10.29
CA ALA A 46 -7.97 19.70 9.41
C ALA A 46 -8.49 18.32 9.84
N GLU A 47 -9.81 18.18 9.94
CA GLU A 47 -10.49 16.94 10.36
C GLU A 47 -10.30 15.78 9.37
N ASP A 48 -9.97 16.09 8.12
CA ASP A 48 -9.75 15.09 7.07
C ASP A 48 -8.27 14.74 6.88
N MET A 49 -7.36 15.22 7.72
CA MET A 49 -5.92 15.10 7.48
C MET A 49 -5.49 13.64 7.32
N LEU A 50 -4.85 13.34 6.18
CA LEU A 50 -4.26 12.04 5.87
C LEU A 50 -2.91 12.23 5.20
N LEU A 51 -1.86 11.73 5.85
CA LEU A 51 -0.49 11.77 5.36
C LEU A 51 0.15 10.39 5.48
N LEU A 52 0.65 9.89 4.36
CA LEU A 52 1.42 8.66 4.25
C LEU A 52 2.84 9.01 3.83
N THR A 53 3.82 8.64 4.64
CA THR A 53 5.24 8.80 4.34
C THR A 53 5.91 7.45 4.19
N SER A 54 7.23 7.43 3.98
CA SER A 54 8.01 6.20 4.08
C SER A 54 7.98 5.61 5.48
N GLU A 55 7.67 6.38 6.54
CA GLU A 55 7.87 5.95 7.93
C GLU A 55 6.59 5.89 8.74
N ALA A 56 5.56 6.62 8.35
CA ALA A 56 4.34 6.72 9.14
C ALA A 56 3.09 6.90 8.28
N PHE A 57 1.97 6.55 8.89
CA PHE A 57 0.64 6.97 8.49
C PHE A 57 0.07 7.88 9.58
N VAL A 58 -0.26 9.11 9.21
CA VAL A 58 -0.72 10.14 10.14
C VAL A 58 -2.11 10.58 9.73
N THR A 59 -3.00 10.62 10.71
CA THR A 59 -4.36 11.16 10.59
C THR A 59 -4.53 12.33 11.54
N VAL A 60 -5.69 12.98 11.51
CA VAL A 60 -6.01 14.01 12.52
C VAL A 60 -6.01 13.46 13.95
N ALA A 61 -6.34 12.17 14.15
CA ALA A 61 -6.56 11.59 15.48
C ALA A 61 -5.45 10.62 15.92
N SER A 62 -4.49 10.31 15.05
CA SER A 62 -3.44 9.35 15.37
C SER A 62 -2.20 9.48 14.49
N ALA A 63 -1.06 9.10 15.04
CA ALA A 63 0.18 8.91 14.32
C ALA A 63 0.65 7.46 14.46
N CYS A 64 0.76 6.75 13.35
CA CYS A 64 1.17 5.34 13.28
C CYS A 64 2.55 5.22 12.63
N THR A 65 3.57 4.92 13.42
CA THR A 65 4.96 4.72 12.95
C THR A 65 5.15 3.27 12.50
N PHE A 66 5.61 3.06 11.27
CA PHE A 66 5.80 1.74 10.70
C PHE A 66 6.97 0.99 11.37
N THR A 67 6.69 -0.21 11.86
CA THR A 67 7.64 -1.13 12.48
C THR A 67 8.05 -2.27 11.55
N GLU A 68 7.16 -2.66 10.62
CA GLU A 68 7.43 -3.69 9.62
C GLU A 68 6.76 -3.30 8.29
N LYS A 69 7.41 -3.63 7.16
CA LYS A 69 6.85 -3.46 5.82
C LYS A 69 7.12 -4.68 4.98
N LYS A 70 6.08 -5.18 4.31
CA LYS A 70 6.16 -6.36 3.45
C LYS A 70 5.43 -6.10 2.13
N VAL A 71 6.18 -6.19 1.03
CA VAL A 71 5.58 -6.17 -0.31
C VAL A 71 4.90 -7.52 -0.53
N GLN A 72 3.64 -7.45 -0.95
CA GLN A 72 2.81 -8.61 -1.25
C GLN A 72 2.93 -9.00 -2.73
N ALA A 73 2.47 -10.21 -3.08
CA ALA A 73 2.56 -10.73 -4.44
C ALA A 73 1.82 -9.87 -5.48
N ASP A 74 0.77 -9.17 -5.06
CA ASP A 74 -0.01 -8.24 -5.89
C ASP A 74 0.61 -6.83 -5.98
N GLY A 75 1.78 -6.62 -5.37
CA GLY A 75 2.49 -5.34 -5.32
C GLY A 75 1.95 -4.35 -4.29
N SER A 76 0.92 -4.72 -3.52
CA SER A 76 0.51 -3.95 -2.35
C SER A 76 1.58 -4.03 -1.25
N LEU A 77 1.51 -3.09 -0.31
CA LEU A 77 2.40 -3.03 0.84
C LEU A 77 1.59 -3.26 2.11
N ALA A 78 1.82 -4.40 2.75
CA ALA A 78 1.33 -4.66 4.10
C ALA A 78 2.32 -4.03 5.09
N VAL A 79 1.81 -3.27 6.05
CA VAL A 79 2.62 -2.62 7.08
C VAL A 79 2.07 -2.90 8.46
N LYS A 80 2.98 -3.12 9.41
CA LYS A 80 2.67 -3.06 10.84
C LYS A 80 3.18 -1.74 11.39
N ALA A 81 2.49 -1.21 12.38
CA ALA A 81 2.79 0.08 12.97
C ALA A 81 2.60 0.08 14.50
N SER A 82 3.27 1.01 15.16
CA SER A 82 2.95 1.45 16.51
C SER A 82 2.18 2.76 16.40
N CYS A 83 0.94 2.80 16.91
CA CYS A 83 0.01 3.91 16.76
C CYS A 83 -0.21 4.60 18.10
N GLN A 84 -0.03 5.92 18.12
CA GLN A 84 -0.41 6.76 19.23
C GLN A 84 -1.67 7.54 18.84
N ALA A 85 -2.75 7.32 19.58
CA ALA A 85 -3.99 8.07 19.44
C ALA A 85 -3.93 9.36 20.25
N GLU A 86 -4.53 10.43 19.73
CA GLU A 86 -4.61 11.70 20.46
C GLU A 86 -5.40 11.53 21.76
N GLY A 87 -4.81 11.94 22.88
CA GLY A 87 -5.44 11.89 24.19
C GLY A 87 -5.37 10.54 24.91
N GLU A 88 -4.72 9.53 24.32
CA GLU A 88 -4.49 8.23 24.99
C GLU A 88 -3.05 8.10 25.50
N GLU A 89 -2.88 7.36 26.59
CA GLU A 89 -1.56 6.99 27.12
C GLU A 89 -1.08 5.69 26.48
N GLY A 90 0.10 5.73 25.86
CA GLY A 90 0.75 4.57 25.28
C GLY A 90 0.55 4.42 23.77
N GLU A 91 1.14 3.35 23.23
CA GLU A 91 1.04 2.99 21.82
C GLU A 91 0.26 1.68 21.66
N THR A 92 -0.51 1.59 20.59
CA THR A 92 -1.27 0.40 20.20
C THR A 92 -0.76 -0.14 18.87
N PRO A 93 -0.70 -1.47 18.67
CA PRO A 93 -0.32 -2.03 17.39
C PRO A 93 -1.38 -1.75 16.32
N GLY A 94 -0.95 -1.31 15.13
CA GLY A 94 -1.80 -1.14 13.96
C GLY A 94 -1.31 -1.97 12.78
N GLN A 95 -2.22 -2.38 11.90
CA GLN A 95 -1.90 -3.04 10.64
C GLN A 95 -2.64 -2.34 9.50
N PHE A 96 -1.94 -2.10 8.40
CA PHE A 96 -2.51 -1.44 7.23
C PHE A 96 -2.06 -2.11 5.94
N THR A 97 -2.93 -2.03 4.94
CA THR A 97 -2.59 -2.35 3.55
C THR A 97 -2.62 -1.08 2.71
N ILE A 98 -1.49 -0.77 2.10
CA ILE A 98 -1.35 0.32 1.13
C ILE A 98 -1.37 -0.33 -0.26
N ARG A 99 -2.22 0.18 -1.15
CA ARG A 99 -2.37 -0.34 -2.52
C ARG A 99 -2.66 0.77 -3.52
N LYS A 100 -2.43 0.53 -4.80
CA LYS A 100 -2.88 1.46 -5.84
C LYS A 100 -4.40 1.52 -5.86
N SER A 101 -4.97 2.71 -6.06
CA SER A 101 -6.42 2.85 -6.24
C SER A 101 -6.86 2.16 -7.51
N ALA A 102 -7.91 1.33 -7.41
CA ALA A 102 -8.57 0.73 -8.57
C ALA A 102 -9.21 1.80 -9.48
N LYS A 103 -9.52 2.99 -8.93
CA LYS A 103 -10.09 4.11 -9.68
C LYS A 103 -9.00 4.94 -10.37
N ASN A 104 -7.81 5.03 -9.78
CA ASN A 104 -6.69 5.81 -10.31
C ASN A 104 -5.34 5.25 -9.86
N ALA A 105 -4.60 4.61 -10.76
CA ALA A 105 -3.31 3.98 -10.45
C ALA A 105 -2.20 4.94 -9.98
N LYS A 106 -2.38 6.27 -10.09
CA LYS A 106 -1.47 7.29 -9.54
C LYS A 106 -1.73 7.63 -8.07
N ARG A 107 -2.82 7.10 -7.50
CA ARG A 107 -3.24 7.32 -6.13
C ARG A 107 -3.08 6.04 -5.33
N LEU A 108 -2.89 6.20 -4.02
CA LEU A 108 -2.82 5.10 -3.08
C LEU A 108 -4.07 5.09 -2.22
N VAL A 109 -4.52 3.88 -1.87
CA VAL A 109 -5.56 3.63 -0.89
C VAL A 109 -4.88 3.02 0.32
N ILE A 110 -5.20 3.56 1.50
CA ILE A 110 -4.83 2.97 2.79
C ILE A 110 -6.08 2.29 3.34
N ALA A 111 -5.94 1.02 3.70
CA ALA A 111 -6.97 0.27 4.40
C ALA A 111 -6.41 -0.30 5.71
N ASP A 112 -7.25 -0.40 6.73
CA ASP A 112 -6.92 -1.10 7.98
C ASP A 112 -6.91 -2.64 7.80
N GLU A 113 -6.72 -3.36 8.90
CA GLU A 113 -6.71 -4.83 8.93
C GLU A 113 -8.04 -5.46 8.50
N ASP A 114 -9.15 -4.79 8.80
CA ASP A 114 -10.50 -5.23 8.44
C ASP A 114 -10.85 -4.90 6.97
N GLY A 115 -9.96 -4.18 6.28
CA GLY A 115 -10.15 -3.74 4.90
C GLY A 115 -10.97 -2.47 4.76
N ASN A 116 -11.30 -1.78 5.86
CA ASN A 116 -11.96 -0.48 5.80
C ASN A 116 -11.01 0.54 5.21
N VAL A 117 -11.51 1.32 4.25
CA VAL A 117 -10.70 2.33 3.57
C VAL A 117 -10.61 3.57 4.45
N MET A 118 -9.40 3.84 4.93
CA MET A 118 -9.06 5.05 5.68
C MET A 118 -9.04 6.29 4.77
N GLY A 119 -8.66 6.10 3.50
CA GLY A 119 -8.74 7.15 2.48
C GLY A 119 -7.92 6.88 1.22
N GLU A 120 -8.07 7.78 0.25
CA GLU A 120 -7.32 7.78 -1.01
C GLU A 120 -6.43 9.03 -1.08
N VAL A 121 -5.13 8.82 -1.29
CA VAL A 121 -4.10 9.88 -1.25
C VAL A 121 -3.35 10.00 -2.57
N SER A 122 -2.88 11.21 -2.86
CA SER A 122 -2.05 11.53 -4.03
C SER A 122 -0.65 11.89 -3.59
N ARG A 123 0.35 11.69 -4.47
CA ARG A 123 1.72 12.13 -4.18
C ARG A 123 1.75 13.63 -3.91
N CYS A 124 2.35 14.05 -2.80
CA CYS A 124 2.53 15.46 -2.50
C CYS A 124 3.53 16.10 -3.47
N LYS A 125 3.34 17.39 -3.76
CA LYS A 125 4.25 18.17 -4.60
C LYS A 125 5.50 18.58 -3.84
#